data_AF-A0AAU6E1I9-F1
#
_entry.id   AF-A0AAU6E1I9-F1
#
_cell.length_a   1.000
_cell.length_b   1.000
_cell.length_c   1.000
_cell.angle_alpha   90.00
_cell.angle_beta   90.00
_cell.angle_gamma   90.00
#
_symmetry.space_group_name_H-M   'P 1'
#
loop_
_entity.id
_entity.type
_entity.pdbx_description
1 polymer ?
#
loop_
_entity_poly.entity_id
_entity_poly.type
_entity_poly.pdbx_seq_one_letter_code
_entity_poly.pdbx_strand_id
1 'polypeptide(L)'
;MASYYRRKNGQPVLPRWQHPALTATDPVLRAAARHAQELDQAHDWNPSTTRCVLDGLIMVLTGLPAGERVPLSEVRARPHRWVSRPRLVEVLTDLDLLHDDSIPAIRSWVDHVTSHLTPGFINPVRQWLLVLLDGDTRSRPRSASSIHVYFSCVRPFLDDWVARYDHLREVTRSDIGAALGPLSGSRRATTTNAMRSLYRHQIHRRRRAPARRRTRPGTQPRSRLKSSRNPPEKGTGA
;
A
#
# COMPACT_ATOMS: atom_id res chain seq x y z
N MET A 1 -51.92 22.39 8.17
CA MET A 1 -52.63 23.44 8.94
C MET A 1 -52.00 23.79 10.30
N ALA A 2 -50.79 23.32 10.64
CA ALA A 2 -50.14 23.62 11.93
C ALA A 2 -49.12 24.78 11.89
N SER A 3 -48.75 25.29 10.70
CA SER A 3 -47.77 26.40 10.57
C SER A 3 -48.39 27.80 10.65
N TYR A 4 -49.71 27.94 10.48
CA TYR A 4 -50.39 29.24 10.47
C TYR A 4 -50.65 29.79 11.88
N TYR A 5 -50.81 28.94 12.89
CA TYR A 5 -51.06 29.36 14.28
C TYR A 5 -49.79 29.76 15.07
N ARG A 6 -48.58 29.46 14.58
CA ARG A 6 -47.34 29.74 15.33
C ARG A 6 -46.93 31.22 15.29
N ARG A 7 -47.36 31.98 14.27
CA ARG A 7 -46.96 33.39 14.08
C ARG A 7 -47.69 34.38 15.00
N LYS A 8 -48.77 33.97 15.68
CA LYS A 8 -49.64 34.87 16.46
C LYS A 8 -49.33 34.92 17.95
N ASN A 9 -48.53 33.98 18.49
CA ASN A 9 -48.43 33.76 19.94
C ASN A 9 -47.06 34.03 20.58
N GLY A 10 -46.17 34.79 19.94
CA GLY A 10 -44.92 35.26 20.59
C GLY A 10 -44.06 34.14 21.23
N GLN A 11 -44.17 32.91 20.74
CA GLN A 11 -43.43 31.77 21.28
C GLN A 11 -41.94 31.95 20.92
N PRO A 12 -41.01 31.81 21.88
CA PRO A 12 -39.59 31.93 21.60
C PRO A 12 -39.21 30.93 20.50
N VAL A 13 -38.46 31.40 19.50
CA VAL A 13 -37.86 30.54 18.48
C VAL A 13 -37.05 29.49 19.22
N LEU A 14 -37.40 28.21 19.07
CA LEU A 14 -36.64 27.10 19.67
C LEU A 14 -35.16 27.33 19.33
N PRO A 15 -34.24 27.22 20.30
CA PRO A 15 -32.82 27.36 20.01
C PRO A 15 -32.48 26.39 18.89
N ARG A 16 -31.97 26.93 17.78
CA ARG A 16 -31.48 26.15 16.65
C ARG A 16 -30.51 25.12 17.24
N TRP A 17 -30.85 23.84 17.17
CA TRP A 17 -29.98 22.79 17.70
C TRP A 17 -28.57 22.99 17.15
N GLN A 18 -27.60 23.28 18.03
CA GLN A 18 -26.21 23.49 17.67
C GLN A 18 -25.45 22.19 17.96
N HIS A 19 -24.66 21.74 17.00
CA HIS A 19 -23.85 20.54 17.15
C HIS A 19 -22.79 20.76 18.25
N PRO A 20 -22.51 19.76 19.11
CA PRO A 20 -21.51 19.90 20.19
C PRO A 20 -20.12 20.36 19.72
N ALA A 21 -19.74 20.01 18.49
CA ALA A 21 -18.48 20.43 17.86
C ALA A 21 -18.37 21.96 17.73
N LEU A 22 -19.48 22.67 17.54
CA LEU A 22 -19.51 24.14 17.38
C LEU A 22 -19.41 24.87 18.72
N THR A 23 -19.79 24.21 19.81
CA THR A 23 -19.76 24.73 21.17
C THR A 23 -18.59 24.15 21.98
N ALA A 24 -17.67 23.41 21.33
CA ALA A 24 -16.54 22.80 22.01
C ALA A 24 -15.62 23.85 22.64
N THR A 25 -15.10 23.54 23.84
CA THR A 25 -14.10 24.36 24.52
C THR A 25 -12.78 24.37 23.76
N ASP A 26 -12.44 23.23 23.14
CA ASP A 26 -11.27 23.09 22.28
C ASP A 26 -11.36 24.05 21.08
N PRO A 27 -10.41 25.02 20.98
CA PRO A 27 -10.43 26.00 19.90
C PRO A 27 -10.20 25.39 18.51
N VAL A 28 -9.45 24.29 18.40
CA VAL A 28 -9.14 23.63 17.13
C VAL A 28 -10.38 22.91 16.60
N LEU A 29 -11.02 22.10 17.46
CA LEU A 29 -12.29 21.44 17.11
C LEU A 29 -13.37 22.46 16.73
N ARG A 30 -13.48 23.57 17.47
CA ARG A 30 -14.45 24.62 17.17
C ARG A 30 -14.15 25.35 15.86
N ALA A 31 -12.89 25.63 15.55
CA ALA A 31 -12.48 26.22 14.29
C ALA A 31 -12.80 25.29 13.11
N ALA A 32 -12.47 23.99 13.23
CA ALA A 32 -12.77 22.99 12.22
C ALA A 32 -14.28 22.81 11.99
N ALA A 33 -15.08 22.85 13.06
CA ALA A 33 -16.53 22.79 12.96
C ALA A 33 -17.13 24.00 12.23
N ARG A 34 -16.58 25.21 12.43
CA ARG A 34 -17.01 26.41 11.69
C ARG A 34 -16.62 26.34 10.22
N HIS A 35 -15.38 25.93 9.92
CA HIS A 35 -14.91 25.75 8.54
C HIS A 35 -15.77 24.73 7.78
N ALA A 36 -16.18 23.63 8.44
CA ALA A 36 -17.10 22.67 7.85
C ALA A 36 -18.47 23.28 7.51
N GLN A 37 -18.97 24.25 8.28
CA GLN A 37 -20.21 24.97 7.96
C GLN A 37 -20.05 25.95 6.80
N GLU A 38 -18.86 26.53 6.63
CA GLU A 38 -18.53 27.40 5.51
C GLU A 38 -18.45 26.59 4.21
N LEU A 39 -17.80 25.41 4.25
CA LEU A 39 -17.76 24.47 3.13
C LEU A 39 -19.14 23.90 2.79
N ASP A 40 -19.98 23.59 3.79
CA ASP A 40 -21.38 23.20 3.57
C ASP A 40 -22.12 24.28 2.77
N GLN A 41 -22.00 25.55 3.17
CA GLN A 41 -22.64 26.68 2.46
C GLN A 41 -22.08 26.88 1.05
N ALA A 42 -20.80 26.63 0.82
CA ALA A 42 -20.16 26.78 -0.48
C ALA A 42 -20.46 25.62 -1.46
N HIS A 43 -20.70 24.43 -0.93
CA HIS A 43 -20.83 23.19 -1.70
C HIS A 43 -22.21 22.51 -1.58
N ASP A 44 -23.17 23.16 -0.94
CA ASP A 44 -24.53 22.69 -0.69
C ASP A 44 -24.56 21.25 -0.17
N TRP A 45 -23.86 20.99 0.94
CA TRP A 45 -23.88 19.64 1.50
C TRP A 45 -25.28 19.30 2.03
N ASN A 46 -25.67 18.05 1.86
CA ASN A 46 -26.86 17.55 2.56
C ASN A 46 -26.63 17.69 4.07
N PRO A 47 -27.62 18.17 4.87
CA PRO A 47 -27.53 18.23 6.33
C PRO A 47 -27.00 16.95 7.01
N SER A 48 -27.26 15.76 6.45
CA SER A 48 -26.70 14.51 6.96
C SER A 48 -25.18 14.43 6.80
N THR A 49 -24.63 14.95 5.69
CA THR A 49 -23.19 15.01 5.41
C THR A 49 -22.51 15.96 6.38
N THR A 50 -23.07 17.15 6.58
CA THR A 50 -22.54 18.14 7.55
C THR A 50 -22.50 17.52 8.95
N ARG A 51 -23.57 16.84 9.37
CA ARG A 51 -23.59 16.14 10.65
C ARG A 51 -22.52 15.04 10.76
N CYS A 52 -22.38 14.18 9.75
CA CYS A 52 -21.35 13.15 9.72
C CYS A 52 -19.92 13.72 9.75
N VAL A 53 -19.69 14.89 9.15
CA VAL A 53 -18.39 15.59 9.23
C VAL A 53 -18.15 16.11 10.64
N LEU A 54 -19.14 16.76 11.26
CA LEU A 54 -19.02 17.27 12.63
C LEU A 54 -18.83 16.15 13.66
N ASP A 55 -19.54 15.02 13.52
CA ASP A 55 -19.33 13.82 14.34
C ASP A 55 -17.92 13.24 14.13
N GLY A 56 -17.43 13.23 12.88
CA GLY A 56 -16.08 12.82 12.54
C GLY A 56 -15.00 13.72 13.16
N LEU A 57 -15.20 15.04 13.15
CA LEU A 57 -14.29 16.01 13.76
C LEU A 57 -14.18 15.82 15.27
N ILE A 58 -15.30 15.60 15.97
CA ILE A 58 -15.27 15.27 17.40
C ILE A 58 -14.42 14.01 17.61
N MET A 59 -14.60 12.99 16.79
CA MET A 59 -13.89 11.71 16.96
C MET A 59 -12.37 11.81 16.77
N VAL A 60 -11.90 12.68 15.86
CA VAL A 60 -10.47 12.76 15.49
C VAL A 60 -9.71 13.92 16.17
N LEU A 61 -10.39 14.98 16.60
CA LEU A 61 -9.75 16.15 17.22
C LEU A 61 -9.88 16.16 18.74
N THR A 62 -10.85 15.46 19.33
CA THR A 62 -10.99 15.44 20.79
C THR A 62 -9.78 14.77 21.43
N GLY A 63 -9.00 15.54 22.20
CA GLY A 63 -7.80 15.06 22.88
C GLY A 63 -6.54 15.06 22.02
N LEU A 64 -6.58 15.63 20.82
CA LEU A 64 -5.38 15.82 20.00
C LEU A 64 -4.44 16.83 20.67
N PRO A 65 -3.15 16.50 20.91
CA PRO A 65 -2.20 17.44 21.49
C PRO A 65 -2.02 18.70 20.64
N ALA A 66 -1.72 19.81 21.31
CA ALA A 66 -1.52 21.09 20.62
C ALA A 66 -0.36 21.00 19.60
N GLY A 67 -0.66 21.27 18.32
CA GLY A 67 0.31 21.24 17.23
C GLY A 67 0.43 19.89 16.52
N GLU A 68 -0.26 18.85 16.98
CA GLU A 68 -0.34 17.58 16.25
C GLU A 68 -1.36 17.62 15.12
N ARG A 69 -1.15 16.76 14.12
CA ARG A 69 -2.02 16.61 12.96
C ARG A 69 -2.61 15.21 12.94
N VAL A 70 -3.85 15.10 12.50
CA VAL A 70 -4.56 13.81 12.39
C VAL A 70 -3.94 13.01 11.24
N PRO A 71 -3.45 11.78 11.47
CA PRO A 71 -2.97 10.90 10.41
C PRO A 71 -4.12 10.52 9.45
N LEU A 72 -3.86 10.52 8.14
CA LEU A 72 -4.85 10.12 7.13
C LEU A 72 -5.29 8.66 7.29
N SER A 73 -4.41 7.78 7.78
CA SER A 73 -4.75 6.40 8.13
C SER A 73 -5.83 6.32 9.22
N GLU A 74 -5.80 7.21 10.21
CA GLU A 74 -6.79 7.28 11.27
C GLU A 74 -8.17 7.66 10.73
N VAL A 75 -8.22 8.66 9.84
CA VAL A 75 -9.46 9.06 9.14
C VAL A 75 -10.02 7.90 8.31
N ARG A 76 -9.15 7.14 7.63
CA ARG A 76 -9.54 5.97 6.81
C ARG A 76 -10.03 4.78 7.63
N ALA A 77 -9.49 4.58 8.84
CA ALA A 77 -9.88 3.48 9.72
C ALA A 77 -11.31 3.64 10.25
N ARG A 78 -11.87 4.85 10.27
CA ARG A 78 -13.23 5.10 10.79
C ARG A 78 -14.31 4.50 9.88
N PRO A 79 -15.36 3.84 10.41
CA PRO A 79 -16.36 3.18 9.57
C PRO A 79 -17.12 4.19 8.68
N HIS A 80 -17.26 3.88 7.39
CA HIS A 80 -17.91 4.74 6.39
C HIS A 80 -19.38 5.10 6.74
N ARG A 81 -20.06 4.30 7.57
CA ARG A 81 -21.47 4.53 7.92
C ARG A 81 -21.70 5.77 8.78
N TRP A 82 -20.66 6.31 9.40
CA TRP A 82 -20.77 7.37 10.40
C TRP A 82 -20.05 8.67 10.02
N VAL A 83 -19.16 8.62 9.03
CA VAL A 83 -18.29 9.75 8.66
C VAL A 83 -18.16 9.84 7.15
N SER A 84 -18.37 11.03 6.59
CA SER A 84 -18.02 11.33 5.20
C SER A 84 -16.51 11.54 5.10
N ARG A 85 -15.75 10.43 4.91
CA ARG A 85 -14.28 10.48 4.86
C ARG A 85 -13.73 11.53 3.86
N PRO A 86 -14.26 11.68 2.63
CA PRO A 86 -13.75 12.69 1.70
C PRO A 86 -13.92 14.12 2.23
N ARG A 87 -15.07 14.43 2.85
CA ARG A 87 -15.36 15.77 3.37
C ARG A 87 -14.64 16.06 4.68
N LEU A 88 -14.43 15.04 5.51
CA LEU A 88 -13.58 15.17 6.69
C LEU A 88 -12.12 15.41 6.31
N VAL A 89 -11.60 14.71 5.29
CA VAL A 89 -10.27 14.95 4.74
C VAL A 89 -10.14 16.37 4.19
N GLU A 90 -11.15 16.85 3.45
CA GLU A 90 -11.21 18.21 2.91
C GLU A 90 -11.09 19.28 4.01
N VAL A 91 -11.94 19.21 5.05
CA VAL A 91 -11.89 20.14 6.19
C VAL A 91 -10.53 20.12 6.90
N LEU A 92 -9.99 18.92 7.17
CA LEU A 92 -8.70 18.78 7.86
C LEU A 92 -7.53 19.25 6.98
N THR A 93 -7.64 19.12 5.66
CA THR A 93 -6.60 19.57 4.72
C THR A 93 -6.58 21.09 4.63
N ASP A 94 -7.74 21.73 4.49
CA ASP A 94 -7.83 23.20 4.38
C ASP A 94 -7.28 23.92 5.61
N LEU A 95 -7.39 23.30 6.78
CA LEU A 95 -6.90 23.84 8.04
C LEU A 95 -5.48 23.38 8.41
N ASP A 96 -4.80 22.66 7.50
CA ASP A 96 -3.46 22.09 7.71
C ASP A 96 -3.36 21.17 8.96
N LEU A 97 -4.50 20.55 9.32
CA LEU A 97 -4.66 19.62 10.44
C LEU A 97 -4.48 18.16 10.04
N LEU A 98 -4.25 17.87 8.76
CA LEU A 98 -4.08 16.51 8.23
C LEU A 98 -2.59 16.19 8.00
N HIS A 99 -2.17 15.00 8.41
CA HIS A 99 -0.89 14.41 8.06
C HIS A 99 -1.08 13.18 7.16
N ASP A 100 -0.60 13.23 5.91
CA ASP A 100 -0.66 12.08 5.02
C ASP A 100 0.43 11.04 5.34
N ASP A 101 0.11 10.12 6.25
CA ASP A 101 0.94 8.98 6.63
C ASP A 101 0.74 7.76 5.71
N SER A 102 0.05 7.92 4.56
CA SER A 102 -0.27 6.81 3.66
C SER A 102 0.97 6.08 3.15
N ILE A 103 2.08 6.79 2.92
CA ILE A 103 3.33 6.21 2.39
C ILE A 103 4.07 5.38 3.46
N PRO A 104 4.32 5.89 4.68
CA PRO A 104 4.82 5.06 5.77
C PRO A 104 3.91 3.84 6.03
N ALA A 105 2.60 4.04 6.12
CA ALA A 105 1.65 2.98 6.43
C ALA A 105 1.64 1.87 5.35
N ILE A 106 1.65 2.23 4.06
CA ILE A 106 1.69 1.24 3.00
C ILE A 106 3.03 0.49 2.94
N ARG A 107 4.15 1.15 3.23
CA ARG A 107 5.46 0.46 3.30
C ARG A 107 5.49 -0.56 4.44
N SER A 108 5.02 -0.19 5.63
CA SER A 108 4.88 -1.12 6.76
C SER A 108 3.93 -2.27 6.44
N TRP A 109 2.81 -2.00 5.74
CA TRP A 109 1.91 -3.04 5.26
C TRP A 109 2.60 -3.99 4.26
N VAL A 110 3.39 -3.47 3.30
CA VAL A 110 4.17 -4.29 2.35
C VAL A 110 5.12 -5.23 3.11
N ASP A 111 5.82 -4.70 4.12
CA ASP A 111 6.74 -5.50 4.93
C ASP A 111 6.00 -6.60 5.71
N HIS A 112 4.87 -6.24 6.34
CA HIS A 112 4.03 -7.19 7.07
C HIS A 112 3.52 -8.32 6.15
N VAL A 113 2.85 -7.98 5.04
CA VAL A 113 2.25 -9.02 4.18
C VAL A 113 3.28 -9.91 3.50
N THR A 114 4.51 -9.41 3.28
CA THR A 114 5.58 -10.22 2.67
C THR A 114 6.35 -11.04 3.68
N SER A 115 6.36 -10.67 4.97
CA SER A 115 7.01 -11.44 6.03
C SER A 115 6.44 -12.86 6.22
N HIS A 116 5.20 -13.08 5.76
CA HIS A 116 4.53 -14.37 5.82
C HIS A 116 4.89 -15.33 4.68
N LEU A 117 5.72 -14.92 3.72
CA LEU A 117 6.10 -15.74 2.56
C LEU A 117 7.44 -16.46 2.78
N THR A 118 7.71 -17.53 2.04
CA THR A 118 9.04 -18.18 2.05
C THR A 118 10.12 -17.30 1.42
N PRO A 119 11.41 -17.44 1.78
CA PRO A 119 12.48 -16.54 1.34
C PRO A 119 12.58 -16.34 -0.19
N GLY A 120 12.26 -17.37 -0.99
CA GLY A 120 12.25 -17.29 -2.45
C GLY A 120 11.05 -16.54 -3.05
N PHE A 121 10.06 -16.17 -2.24
CA PHE A 121 8.90 -15.35 -2.60
C PHE A 121 8.97 -13.94 -2.01
N ILE A 122 9.50 -13.76 -0.80
CA ILE A 122 9.58 -12.46 -0.09
C ILE A 122 10.16 -11.38 -1.02
N ASN A 123 11.39 -11.57 -1.47
CA ASN A 123 12.12 -10.56 -2.24
C ASN A 123 11.41 -10.18 -3.56
N PRO A 124 11.02 -11.17 -4.41
CA PRO A 124 10.21 -10.94 -5.60
C PRO A 124 8.93 -10.13 -5.38
N VAL A 125 8.13 -10.49 -4.38
CA VAL A 125 6.81 -9.88 -4.14
C VAL A 125 6.96 -8.50 -3.50
N ARG A 126 7.86 -8.36 -2.53
CA ARG A 126 8.17 -7.07 -1.89
C ARG A 126 8.64 -6.03 -2.90
N GLN A 127 9.62 -6.38 -3.73
CA GLN A 127 10.14 -5.46 -4.75
C GLN A 127 9.07 -5.07 -5.77
N TRP A 128 8.19 -6.01 -6.15
CA TRP A 128 7.07 -5.70 -7.03
C TRP A 128 6.11 -4.68 -6.40
N LEU A 129 5.70 -4.87 -5.13
CA LEU A 129 4.81 -3.94 -4.44
C LEU A 129 5.44 -2.56 -4.27
N LEU A 130 6.73 -2.49 -3.94
CA LEU A 130 7.45 -1.21 -3.85
C LEU A 130 7.57 -0.51 -5.21
N VAL A 131 7.78 -1.23 -6.31
CA VAL A 131 7.76 -0.63 -7.66
C VAL A 131 6.35 -0.17 -8.05
N LEU A 132 5.29 -0.84 -7.62
CA LEU A 132 3.94 -0.32 -7.82
C LEU A 132 3.70 0.97 -7.02
N LEU A 133 4.26 1.07 -5.81
CA LEU A 133 4.16 2.24 -4.95
C LEU A 133 4.95 3.43 -5.50
N ASP A 134 6.22 3.22 -5.81
CA ASP A 134 7.16 4.27 -6.18
C ASP A 134 7.14 4.59 -7.68
N GLY A 135 6.56 3.71 -8.49
CA GLY A 135 6.70 3.72 -9.93
C GLY A 135 8.06 3.22 -10.40
N ASP A 136 8.27 3.25 -11.71
CA ASP A 136 9.58 3.03 -12.33
C ASP A 136 9.76 3.95 -13.54
N THR A 137 10.89 3.85 -14.23
CA THR A 137 11.20 4.66 -15.42
C THR A 137 10.17 4.55 -16.54
N ARG A 138 9.25 3.58 -16.51
CA ARG A 138 8.23 3.34 -17.54
C ARG A 138 6.80 3.34 -16.99
N SER A 139 6.60 3.50 -15.68
CA SER A 139 5.31 3.28 -15.01
C SER A 139 5.14 4.30 -13.88
N ARG A 140 4.00 4.99 -13.86
CA ARG A 140 3.66 5.93 -12.78
C ARG A 140 3.37 5.18 -11.46
N PRO A 141 3.64 5.80 -10.30
CA PRO A 141 3.15 5.36 -9.00
C PRO A 141 1.67 4.98 -9.03
N ARG A 142 1.29 3.92 -8.32
CA ARG A 142 -0.10 3.53 -8.12
C ARG A 142 -0.59 3.98 -6.75
N SER A 143 -1.90 4.23 -6.67
CA SER A 143 -2.55 4.50 -5.38
C SER A 143 -2.44 3.30 -4.43
N ALA A 144 -2.38 3.60 -3.13
CA ALA A 144 -2.35 2.57 -2.07
C ALA A 144 -3.51 1.57 -2.20
N SER A 145 -4.72 2.06 -2.47
CA SER A 145 -5.90 1.23 -2.70
C SER A 145 -5.71 0.24 -3.86
N SER A 146 -5.10 0.68 -4.96
CA SER A 146 -4.82 -0.21 -6.09
C SER A 146 -3.82 -1.30 -5.74
N ILE A 147 -2.81 -0.99 -4.93
CA ILE A 147 -1.80 -1.94 -4.48
C ILE A 147 -2.43 -2.98 -3.55
N HIS A 148 -3.28 -2.57 -2.61
CA HIS A 148 -4.03 -3.50 -1.75
C HIS A 148 -4.91 -4.45 -2.57
N VAL A 149 -5.63 -3.95 -3.57
CA VAL A 149 -6.47 -4.77 -4.45
C VAL A 149 -5.61 -5.77 -5.23
N TYR A 150 -4.50 -5.31 -5.82
CA TYR A 150 -3.60 -6.17 -6.59
C TYR A 150 -3.04 -7.29 -5.73
N PHE A 151 -2.57 -6.98 -4.52
CA PHE A 151 -2.07 -7.99 -3.58
C PHE A 151 -3.16 -8.96 -3.14
N SER A 152 -4.34 -8.45 -2.76
CA SER A 152 -5.47 -9.29 -2.31
C SER A 152 -5.92 -10.27 -3.40
N CYS A 153 -5.87 -9.86 -4.68
CA CYS A 153 -6.17 -10.73 -5.80
C CYS A 153 -5.16 -11.86 -6.01
N VAL A 154 -3.87 -11.64 -5.72
CA VAL A 154 -2.81 -12.65 -5.93
C VAL A 154 -2.51 -13.48 -4.69
N ARG A 155 -2.77 -12.96 -3.49
CA ARG A 155 -2.51 -13.59 -2.20
C ARG A 155 -2.93 -15.07 -2.11
N PRO A 156 -4.18 -15.48 -2.42
CA PRO A 156 -4.58 -16.88 -2.26
C PRO A 156 -3.74 -17.84 -3.11
N PHE A 157 -3.21 -17.37 -4.25
CA PHE A 157 -2.34 -18.17 -5.11
C PHE A 157 -0.90 -18.18 -4.62
N LEU A 158 -0.43 -17.07 -4.04
CA LEU A 158 0.88 -17.05 -3.38
C LEU A 158 0.90 -18.01 -2.18
N ASP A 159 -0.17 -18.05 -1.39
CA ASP A 159 -0.29 -18.96 -0.26
C ASP A 159 -0.26 -20.44 -0.71
N ASP A 160 -0.97 -20.79 -1.79
CA ASP A 160 -0.89 -22.12 -2.42
C ASP A 160 0.52 -22.43 -2.95
N TRP A 161 1.13 -21.49 -3.67
CA TRP A 161 2.42 -21.72 -4.32
C TRP A 161 3.59 -21.79 -3.34
N VAL A 162 3.52 -21.06 -2.23
CA VAL A 162 4.53 -21.13 -1.17
C VAL A 162 4.55 -22.52 -0.53
N ALA A 163 3.42 -23.23 -0.49
CA ALA A 163 3.36 -24.61 -0.01
C ALA A 163 3.95 -25.62 -1.02
N ARG A 164 4.03 -25.27 -2.31
CA ARG A 164 4.45 -26.17 -3.40
C ARG A 164 5.86 -25.89 -3.95
N TYR A 165 6.36 -24.67 -3.78
CA TYR A 165 7.61 -24.21 -4.40
C TYR A 165 8.46 -23.41 -3.42
N ASP A 166 9.77 -23.48 -3.60
CA ASP A 166 10.70 -22.68 -2.80
C ASP A 166 10.82 -21.25 -3.36
N HIS A 167 10.58 -21.07 -4.66
CA HIS A 167 10.76 -19.78 -5.32
C HIS A 167 9.65 -19.45 -6.31
N LEU A 168 9.27 -18.17 -6.38
CA LEU A 168 8.27 -17.67 -7.34
C LEU A 168 8.63 -17.96 -8.81
N ARG A 169 9.91 -18.19 -9.11
CA ARG A 169 10.38 -18.53 -10.48
C ARG A 169 9.98 -19.93 -10.96
N GLU A 170 9.63 -20.83 -10.04
CA GLU A 170 9.26 -22.21 -10.33
C GLU A 170 7.80 -22.33 -10.78
N VAL A 171 6.98 -21.33 -10.45
CA VAL A 171 5.59 -21.24 -10.90
C VAL A 171 5.52 -21.11 -12.42
N THR A 172 4.82 -22.04 -13.07
CA THR A 172 4.76 -22.13 -14.52
C THR A 172 3.56 -21.38 -15.10
N ARG A 173 3.53 -21.22 -16.44
CA ARG A 173 2.35 -20.69 -17.14
C ARG A 173 1.11 -21.57 -16.91
N SER A 174 1.31 -22.88 -16.75
CA SER A 174 0.22 -23.83 -16.46
C SER A 174 -0.39 -23.54 -15.09
N ASP A 175 0.44 -23.35 -14.06
CA ASP A 175 0.00 -23.01 -12.71
C ASP A 175 -0.80 -21.69 -12.68
N ILE A 176 -0.35 -20.68 -13.42
CA ILE A 176 -1.08 -19.40 -13.56
C ILE A 176 -2.42 -19.63 -14.28
N GLY A 177 -2.46 -20.48 -15.30
CA GLY A 177 -3.69 -20.87 -15.99
C GLY A 177 -4.69 -21.55 -15.06
N ALA A 178 -4.21 -22.49 -14.25
CA ALA A 178 -5.01 -23.19 -13.24
C ALA A 178 -5.54 -22.23 -12.17
N ALA A 179 -4.70 -21.32 -11.68
CA ALA A 179 -5.09 -20.28 -10.71
C ALA A 179 -6.19 -19.35 -11.25
N LEU A 180 -6.08 -18.93 -12.51
CA LEU A 180 -7.06 -18.03 -13.13
C LEU A 180 -8.34 -18.75 -13.57
N GLY A 181 -8.29 -20.06 -13.85
CA GLY A 181 -9.38 -20.87 -14.36
C GLY A 181 -10.72 -20.65 -13.65
N PRO A 182 -10.79 -20.77 -12.31
CA PRO A 182 -12.02 -20.60 -11.53
C PRO A 182 -12.56 -19.17 -11.47
N LEU A 183 -11.79 -18.16 -11.87
CA LEU A 183 -12.18 -16.76 -11.75
C LEU A 183 -12.99 -16.29 -12.97
N SER A 184 -14.02 -15.48 -12.72
CA SER A 184 -14.84 -14.83 -13.74
C SER A 184 -14.91 -13.30 -13.57
N GLY A 185 -15.36 -12.60 -14.61
CA GLY A 185 -15.67 -11.17 -14.59
C GLY A 185 -14.51 -10.24 -14.18
N SER A 186 -14.85 -9.19 -13.42
CA SER A 186 -13.91 -8.16 -12.97
C SER A 186 -12.80 -8.70 -12.07
N ARG A 187 -13.09 -9.76 -11.30
CA ARG A 187 -12.10 -10.44 -10.46
C ARG A 187 -11.05 -11.13 -11.33
N ARG A 188 -11.45 -11.87 -12.37
CA ARG A 188 -10.50 -12.49 -13.32
C ARG A 188 -9.63 -11.44 -14.01
N ALA A 189 -10.23 -10.35 -14.49
CA ALA A 189 -9.51 -9.29 -15.17
C ALA A 189 -8.46 -8.63 -14.26
N THR A 190 -8.85 -8.28 -13.04
CA THR A 190 -7.96 -7.66 -12.04
C THR A 190 -6.85 -8.61 -11.63
N THR A 191 -7.15 -9.87 -11.31
CA THR A 191 -6.13 -10.88 -10.98
C THR A 191 -5.18 -11.13 -12.15
N THR A 192 -5.68 -11.18 -13.38
CA THR A 192 -4.83 -11.33 -14.59
C THR A 192 -3.87 -10.15 -14.72
N ASN A 193 -4.35 -8.92 -14.52
CA ASN A 193 -3.52 -7.72 -14.57
C ASN A 193 -2.49 -7.68 -13.45
N ALA A 194 -2.86 -8.09 -12.23
CA ALA A 194 -1.95 -8.18 -11.09
C ALA A 194 -0.86 -9.23 -11.32
N MET A 195 -1.22 -10.45 -11.76
CA MET A 195 -0.27 -11.50 -12.11
C MET A 195 0.67 -11.06 -13.24
N ARG A 196 0.13 -10.48 -14.31
CA ARG A 196 0.96 -9.96 -15.42
C ARG A 196 1.94 -8.90 -14.93
N SER A 197 1.52 -8.02 -14.03
CA SER A 197 2.38 -7.00 -13.43
C SER A 197 3.52 -7.62 -12.61
N LEU A 198 3.21 -8.60 -11.75
CA LEU A 198 4.19 -9.32 -10.94
C LEU A 198 5.25 -10.02 -11.79
N TYR A 199 4.83 -10.82 -12.77
CA TYR A 199 5.77 -11.56 -13.62
C TYR A 199 6.55 -10.65 -14.57
N ARG A 200 5.93 -9.58 -15.08
CA ARG A 200 6.66 -8.57 -15.87
C ARG A 200 7.76 -7.91 -15.02
N HIS A 201 7.48 -7.58 -13.76
CA HIS A 201 8.49 -7.08 -12.83
C HIS A 201 9.62 -8.10 -12.62
N GLN A 202 9.30 -9.38 -12.43
CA GLN A 202 10.31 -10.44 -12.31
C GLN A 202 11.23 -10.54 -13.54
N ILE A 203 10.66 -10.45 -14.75
CA ILE A 203 11.44 -10.50 -16.00
C ILE A 203 12.39 -9.29 -16.11
N HIS A 204 11.90 -8.08 -15.81
CA HIS A 204 12.73 -6.87 -15.84
C HIS A 204 13.86 -6.92 -14.81
N ARG A 205 13.56 -7.43 -13.60
CA ARG A 205 14.57 -7.64 -12.56
C ARG A 205 15.67 -8.60 -13.00
N ARG A 206 15.31 -9.73 -13.62
CA ARG A 206 16.31 -10.70 -14.13
C ARG A 206 17.23 -10.09 -15.19
N ARG A 207 16.71 -9.23 -16.06
CA ARG A 207 17.50 -8.55 -17.10
C ARG A 207 18.45 -7.49 -16.53
N ARG A 208 18.13 -6.91 -15.37
CA ARG A 208 18.96 -5.90 -14.67
C ARG A 208 19.96 -6.49 -13.69
N ALA A 209 19.75 -7.72 -13.21
CA ALA A 209 20.73 -8.40 -12.37
C ALA A 209 22.04 -8.58 -13.17
N PRO A 210 23.20 -8.13 -12.67
CA PRO A 210 24.45 -8.37 -13.37
C PRO A 210 24.60 -9.88 -13.54
N ALA A 211 24.91 -10.32 -14.77
CA ALA A 211 25.21 -11.71 -15.04
C ALA A 211 26.30 -12.14 -14.04
N ARG A 212 25.92 -12.94 -13.04
CA ARG A 212 26.89 -13.49 -12.09
C ARG A 212 27.94 -14.18 -12.94
N ARG A 213 29.15 -13.61 -12.99
CA ARG A 213 30.34 -14.25 -13.56
C ARG A 213 30.34 -15.67 -13.02
N ARG A 214 30.12 -16.65 -13.90
CA ARG A 214 30.43 -18.04 -13.60
C ARG A 214 31.91 -18.05 -13.22
N THR A 215 32.20 -18.16 -11.94
CA THR A 215 33.53 -18.53 -11.46
C THR A 215 33.82 -19.90 -12.07
N ARG A 216 34.74 -19.93 -13.04
CA ARG A 216 35.34 -21.17 -13.52
C ARG A 216 35.97 -21.88 -12.31
N PRO A 217 35.63 -23.15 -12.04
CA PRO A 217 36.33 -23.93 -11.03
C PRO A 217 37.76 -24.24 -11.52
N GLY A 218 38.73 -23.85 -10.71
CA GLY A 218 40.09 -24.40 -10.57
C GLY A 218 40.85 -24.89 -11.81
N THR A 219 41.77 -24.07 -12.31
CA THR A 219 43.02 -24.61 -12.88
C THR A 219 43.99 -24.82 -11.72
N GLN A 220 44.05 -26.06 -11.23
CA GLN A 220 45.03 -26.51 -10.25
C GLN A 220 46.44 -26.44 -10.88
N PRO A 221 47.44 -25.80 -10.27
CA PRO A 221 48.80 -25.82 -10.80
C PRO A 221 49.37 -27.23 -10.63
N ARG A 222 49.63 -27.93 -11.74
CA ARG A 222 50.39 -29.18 -11.74
C ARG A 222 51.80 -28.90 -11.19
N SER A 223 52.07 -29.52 -10.05
CA SER A 223 53.38 -29.73 -9.45
C SER A 223 54.44 -30.09 -10.50
N ARG A 224 55.49 -29.27 -10.58
CA ARG A 224 56.72 -29.59 -11.32
C ARG A 224 57.42 -30.76 -10.63
N LEU A 225 57.27 -31.96 -11.17
CA LEU A 225 58.27 -33.02 -10.99
C LEU A 225 59.56 -32.55 -11.69
N LYS A 226 60.58 -32.20 -10.90
CA LYS A 226 61.96 -32.12 -11.38
C LYS A 226 62.45 -33.56 -11.57
N SER A 227 62.32 -34.10 -12.78
CA SER A 227 63.07 -35.29 -13.19
C SER A 227 64.47 -34.84 -13.61
N SER A 228 65.45 -35.08 -12.76
CA SER A 228 66.87 -34.96 -13.12
C SER A 228 67.22 -36.02 -14.16
N ARG A 229 67.71 -35.59 -15.32
CA ARG A 229 68.31 -36.42 -16.36
C ARG A 229 69.73 -36.80 -15.92
N ASN A 230 70.01 -38.09 -15.79
CA ASN A 230 71.37 -38.62 -15.89
C ASN A 230 71.78 -38.75 -17.38
N PRO A 231 73.07 -38.56 -17.72
CA PRO A 231 73.56 -38.57 -19.09
C PRO A 231 73.82 -39.99 -19.64
N PRO A 232 73.97 -40.15 -20.98
CA PRO A 232 74.07 -41.44 -21.62
C PRO A 232 75.51 -42.00 -21.65
N GLU A 233 75.61 -43.32 -21.48
CA GLU A 233 76.79 -44.11 -21.77
C GLU A 233 77.02 -44.24 -23.30
N LYS A 234 78.22 -43.86 -23.73
CA LYS A 234 78.99 -44.38 -24.88
C LYS A 234 80.42 -44.46 -24.32
N GLY A 235 81.21 -45.53 -24.39
CA GLY A 235 81.21 -46.79 -25.11
C GLY A 235 82.67 -47.10 -25.45
N THR A 236 83.08 -48.37 -25.31
CA THR A 236 84.27 -49.04 -25.89
C THR A 236 85.58 -49.05 -25.09
N GLY A 237 86.08 -50.27 -24.87
CA GLY A 237 87.46 -50.57 -24.49
C GLY A 237 87.61 -52.06 -24.19
N ALA A 238 88.00 -52.84 -25.20
CA ALA A 238 88.57 -54.17 -25.05
C ALA A 238 89.98 -54.07 -24.45
#